data_AF-A0A5B8S4W4-F1
#
_entry.id   AF-A0A5B8S4W4-F1
#
_cell.length_a   1.000
_cell.length_b   1.000
_cell.length_c   1.000
_cell.angle_alpha   90.00
_cell.angle_beta   90.00
_cell.angle_gamma   90.00
#
_symmetry.space_group_name_H-M   'P 1'
#
loop_
_entity.id
_entity.type
_entity.pdbx_description
1 polymer ?
#
loop_
_entity_poly.entity_id
_entity_poly.type
_entity_poly.pdbx_seq_one_letter_code
_entity_poly.pdbx_strand_id
1 'polypeptide(L)'
;MPQARFAQQCDRLSLAVDKTLHDRLVWERTEAPVLAGLVALAHGVLEDRDEFELTEEGATSAVKRFVLKVHGNRVAALTLQLGDGQAKLAIQAIERSAFKVAPGDTLSIPYAGIDAGWMAGSLDALFARISR
;
A
#
# COMPACT_ATOMS: atom_id res chain seq x y z
N MET A 1 -29.46 -11.83 -15.79
CA MET A 1 -28.09 -11.33 -16.07
C MET A 1 -27.19 -12.45 -16.60
N PRO A 2 -27.12 -12.64 -17.93
CA PRO A 2 -26.33 -13.71 -18.54
C PRO A 2 -24.81 -13.53 -18.37
N GLN A 3 -24.34 -12.27 -18.34
CA GLN A 3 -22.92 -11.94 -18.31
C GLN A 3 -22.24 -12.28 -16.97
N ALA A 4 -22.91 -12.02 -15.84
CA ALA A 4 -22.41 -12.41 -14.52
C ALA A 4 -22.31 -13.94 -14.36
N ARG A 5 -23.30 -14.68 -14.89
CA ARG A 5 -23.28 -16.14 -14.90
C ARG A 5 -22.14 -16.69 -15.75
N PHE A 6 -21.91 -16.10 -16.92
CA PHE A 6 -20.81 -16.50 -17.81
C PHE A 6 -19.45 -16.27 -17.15
N ALA A 7 -19.22 -15.10 -16.56
CA ALA A 7 -17.98 -14.79 -15.82
C ALA A 7 -17.70 -15.82 -14.71
N GLN A 8 -18.71 -16.19 -13.92
CA GLN A 8 -18.57 -17.23 -12.89
C GLN A 8 -18.20 -18.61 -13.47
N GLN A 9 -18.69 -18.97 -14.65
CA GLN A 9 -18.30 -20.24 -15.29
C GLN A 9 -16.86 -20.19 -15.79
N CYS A 10 -16.42 -19.06 -16.33
CA CYS A 10 -15.03 -18.84 -16.71
C CYS A 10 -14.08 -18.92 -15.51
N ASP A 11 -14.42 -18.27 -14.39
CA ASP A 11 -13.61 -18.32 -13.17
C ASP A 11 -13.55 -19.76 -12.62
N ARG A 12 -14.67 -20.49 -12.58
CA ARG A 12 -14.70 -21.90 -12.16
C ARG A 12 -13.83 -22.80 -13.02
N LEU A 13 -13.90 -22.63 -14.35
CA LEU A 13 -13.08 -23.41 -15.27
C LEU A 13 -11.59 -23.07 -15.10
N SER A 14 -11.25 -21.78 -15.01
CA SER A 14 -9.89 -21.31 -14.80
C SER A 14 -9.30 -21.88 -13.50
N LEU A 15 -10.06 -21.85 -12.40
CA LEU A 15 -9.66 -22.41 -11.10
C LEU A 15 -9.41 -23.92 -11.18
N ALA A 16 -10.25 -24.66 -11.93
CA ALA A 16 -10.13 -26.10 -12.07
C ALA A 16 -8.90 -26.53 -12.90
N VAL A 17 -8.48 -25.70 -13.87
CA VAL A 17 -7.33 -25.96 -14.73
C VAL A 17 -6.02 -25.64 -14.01
N ASP A 18 -5.90 -24.44 -13.45
CA ASP A 18 -4.70 -24.00 -12.75
C ASP A 18 -5.06 -22.99 -11.67
N LYS A 19 -5.10 -23.48 -10.43
CA LYS A 19 -5.40 -22.64 -9.26
C LYS A 19 -4.38 -21.52 -9.08
N THR A 20 -3.09 -21.81 -9.24
CA THR A 20 -2.02 -20.83 -8.98
C THR A 20 -2.12 -19.67 -9.97
N LEU A 21 -2.30 -20.00 -11.25
CA LEU A 21 -2.48 -18.98 -12.28
C LEU A 21 -3.81 -18.23 -12.11
N HIS A 22 -4.89 -18.94 -11.75
CA HIS A 22 -6.18 -18.32 -11.47
C HIS A 22 -6.08 -17.29 -10.34
N ASP A 23 -5.52 -17.67 -9.20
CA ASP A 23 -5.36 -16.80 -8.03
C ASP A 23 -4.53 -15.55 -8.38
N ARG A 24 -3.46 -15.73 -9.17
CA ARG A 24 -2.64 -14.61 -9.69
C ARG A 24 -3.45 -13.66 -10.58
N LEU A 25 -4.22 -14.18 -11.54
CA LEU A 25 -5.00 -13.35 -12.47
C LEU A 25 -6.15 -12.62 -11.76
N VAL A 26 -6.76 -13.26 -10.76
CA VAL A 26 -7.76 -12.62 -9.89
C VAL A 26 -7.12 -11.45 -9.15
N TRP A 27 -5.94 -11.65 -8.56
CA TRP A 27 -5.18 -10.60 -7.90
C TRP A 27 -4.86 -9.43 -8.84
N GLU A 28 -4.32 -9.72 -10.04
CA GLU A 28 -3.99 -8.72 -11.06
C GLU A 28 -5.19 -7.88 -11.48
N ARG A 29 -6.40 -8.45 -11.49
CA ARG A 29 -7.65 -7.77 -11.86
C ARG A 29 -8.28 -6.97 -10.71
N THR A 30 -7.98 -7.31 -9.46
CA THR A 30 -8.71 -6.79 -8.29
C THR A 30 -7.83 -5.94 -7.39
N GLU A 31 -6.81 -6.54 -6.77
CA GLU A 31 -6.00 -5.89 -5.75
C GLU A 31 -4.81 -5.11 -6.34
N ALA A 32 -4.21 -5.59 -7.43
CA ALA A 32 -3.07 -4.90 -8.05
C ALA A 32 -3.36 -3.44 -8.44
N PRO A 33 -4.51 -3.12 -9.07
CA PRO A 33 -4.87 -1.73 -9.37
C PRO A 33 -5.10 -0.88 -8.12
N VAL A 34 -5.66 -1.49 -7.06
CA VAL A 34 -5.87 -0.80 -5.77
C VAL A 34 -4.53 -0.45 -5.14
N LEU A 35 -3.56 -1.37 -5.16
CA LEU A 35 -2.22 -1.13 -4.61
C LEU A 35 -1.49 -0.05 -5.40
N ALA A 36 -1.60 -0.06 -6.73
CA ALA A 36 -1.05 0.98 -7.58
C ALA A 36 -1.67 2.35 -7.28
N GLY A 37 -2.99 2.42 -7.12
CA GLY A 37 -3.70 3.64 -6.72
C GLY A 37 -3.26 4.15 -5.34
N LEU A 38 -3.06 3.24 -4.39
CA LEU A 38 -2.58 3.56 -3.04
C LEU A 38 -1.16 4.18 -3.07
N VAL A 39 -0.26 3.61 -3.88
CA VAL A 39 1.08 4.17 -4.12
C VAL A 39 0.99 5.55 -4.75
N ALA A 40 0.15 5.73 -5.78
CA ALA A 40 -0.03 7.01 -6.44
C ALA A 40 -0.54 8.09 -5.46
N LEU A 41 -1.48 7.76 -4.58
CA LEU A 41 -1.95 8.67 -3.54
C LEU A 41 -0.84 9.04 -2.55
N ALA A 42 -0.03 8.07 -2.10
CA ALA A 42 1.05 8.34 -1.17
C ALA A 42 2.10 9.30 -1.76
N HIS A 43 2.44 9.14 -3.05
CA HIS A 43 3.30 10.07 -3.76
C HIS A 43 2.62 11.43 -3.98
N GLY A 44 1.35 11.46 -4.39
CA GLY A 44 0.61 12.69 -4.65
C GLY A 44 0.46 13.58 -3.41
N VAL A 45 0.35 13.02 -2.21
CA VAL A 45 0.33 13.81 -0.96
C VAL A 45 1.64 14.57 -0.71
N LEU A 46 2.75 14.06 -1.25
CA LEU A 46 4.09 14.64 -1.06
C LEU A 46 4.61 15.39 -2.30
N GLU A 47 3.84 15.43 -3.38
CA GLU A 47 4.30 15.96 -4.68
C GLU A 47 4.71 17.44 -4.60
N ASP A 48 3.99 18.25 -3.81
CA ASP A 48 4.29 19.67 -3.60
C ASP A 48 5.32 19.93 -2.47
N ARG A 49 5.98 18.87 -1.97
CA ARG A 49 6.92 18.92 -0.84
C ARG A 49 8.29 18.38 -1.27
N ASP A 50 9.04 19.21 -1.99
CA ASP A 50 10.36 18.86 -2.57
C ASP A 50 11.37 18.32 -1.54
N GLU A 51 11.19 18.64 -0.26
CA GLU A 51 12.04 18.12 0.80
C GLU A 51 11.77 16.65 1.15
N PHE A 52 10.66 16.07 0.69
CA PHE A 52 10.25 14.70 0.95
C PHE A 52 10.47 13.79 -0.27
N GLU A 53 10.91 12.57 -0.02
CA GLU A 53 11.04 11.54 -1.06
C GLU A 53 10.60 10.18 -0.51
N LEU A 54 9.85 9.41 -1.32
CA LEU A 54 9.58 8.00 -1.08
C LEU A 54 10.35 7.15 -2.09
N THR A 55 11.29 6.33 -1.60
CA THR A 55 12.05 5.41 -2.45
C THR A 55 11.57 3.97 -2.21
N GLU A 56 11.11 3.25 -3.24
CA GLU A 56 10.66 1.86 -3.09
C GLU A 56 11.85 0.97 -2.69
N GLU A 57 11.73 0.27 -1.55
CA GLU A 57 12.75 -0.66 -1.05
C GLU A 57 12.08 -1.87 -0.39
N GLY A 58 12.21 -3.05 -1.02
CA GLY A 58 11.67 -4.29 -0.49
C GLY A 58 10.16 -4.44 -0.75
N ALA A 59 9.78 -4.52 -2.03
CA ALA A 59 8.40 -4.78 -2.44
C ALA A 59 8.15 -6.27 -2.74
N THR A 60 6.95 -6.71 -2.41
CA THR A 60 6.35 -7.96 -2.89
C THR A 60 5.12 -7.64 -3.75
N SER A 61 4.41 -8.65 -4.24
CA SER A 61 3.15 -8.44 -4.96
C SER A 61 2.09 -7.77 -4.08
N ALA A 62 1.96 -8.14 -2.80
CA ALA A 62 0.89 -7.65 -1.91
C ALA A 62 1.33 -6.52 -0.96
N VAL A 63 2.63 -6.25 -0.87
CA VAL A 63 3.20 -5.26 0.06
C VAL A 63 4.17 -4.36 -0.69
N LYS A 64 3.92 -3.06 -0.65
CA LYS A 64 4.87 -2.04 -1.09
C LYS A 64 5.51 -1.41 0.13
N ARG A 65 6.84 -1.37 0.15
CA ARG A 65 7.62 -0.74 1.21
C ARG A 65 8.45 0.36 0.59
N PHE A 66 8.41 1.53 1.22
CA PHE A 66 9.13 2.72 0.82
C PHE A 66 9.99 3.21 1.97
N VAL A 67 11.19 3.66 1.67
CA VAL A 67 11.97 4.48 2.59
C VAL A 67 11.57 5.92 2.41
N LEU A 68 11.08 6.51 3.50
CA LEU A 68 10.86 7.94 3.63
C LEU A 68 12.21 8.63 3.81
N LYS A 69 12.52 9.57 2.94
CA LYS A 69 13.62 10.51 3.12
C LYS A 69 13.10 11.93 3.29
N VAL A 70 13.81 12.69 4.12
CA VAL A 70 13.57 14.12 4.33
C VAL A 70 14.90 14.86 4.22
N HIS A 71 14.99 15.84 3.33
CA HIS A 71 16.24 16.51 2.95
C HIS A 71 17.35 15.52 2.57
N GLY A 72 17.00 14.43 1.88
CA GLY A 72 17.91 13.35 1.51
C GLY A 72 18.32 12.39 2.64
N ASN A 73 17.91 12.62 3.88
CA ASN A 73 18.20 11.73 5.01
C ASN A 73 17.17 10.63 5.11
N ARG A 74 17.61 9.38 5.29
CA ARG A 74 16.72 8.23 5.50
C ARG A 74 16.10 8.28 6.89
N VAL A 75 14.77 8.41 6.97
CA VAL A 75 14.06 8.64 8.23
C VAL A 75 13.39 7.35 8.73
N ALA A 76 12.51 6.76 7.93
CA ALA A 76 11.69 5.63 8.34
C ALA A 76 11.25 4.79 7.12
N ALA A 77 10.68 3.62 7.35
CA ALA A 77 10.04 2.80 6.33
C ALA A 77 8.52 2.93 6.42
N LEU A 78 7.90 3.42 5.35
CA LEU A 78 6.46 3.38 5.14
C LEU A 78 6.10 2.06 4.45
N THR A 79 5.11 1.36 4.96
CA THR A 79 4.58 0.13 4.35
C THR A 79 3.13 0.32 3.97
N LEU A 80 2.80 -0.01 2.72
CA LEU A 80 1.50 0.02 2.09
C LEU A 80 1.14 -1.42 1.73
N GLN A 81 0.08 -1.95 2.35
CA GLN A 81 -0.32 -3.35 2.18
C GLN A 81 -1.80 -3.44 1.89
N LEU A 82 -2.17 -4.43 1.08
CA LEU A 82 -3.55 -4.87 0.91
C LEU A 82 -3.78 -6.22 1.61
N GLY A 83 -4.98 -6.42 2.14
CA GLY A 83 -5.40 -7.71 2.68
C GLY A 83 -6.75 -7.63 3.38
N ASP A 84 -7.54 -8.69 3.29
CA ASP A 84 -8.86 -8.81 3.94
C ASP A 84 -9.84 -7.70 3.52
N GLY A 85 -9.72 -7.19 2.29
CA GLY A 85 -10.53 -6.06 1.80
C GLY A 85 -10.14 -4.70 2.39
N GLN A 86 -9.00 -4.61 3.08
CA GLN A 86 -8.49 -3.42 3.74
C GLN A 86 -7.14 -2.99 3.17
N ALA A 87 -6.99 -1.69 2.91
CA ALA A 87 -5.68 -1.09 2.78
C ALA A 87 -5.13 -0.81 4.18
N LYS A 88 -3.85 -1.12 4.38
CA LYS A 88 -3.15 -1.06 5.67
C LYS A 88 -1.86 -0.25 5.49
N LEU A 89 -1.68 0.77 6.33
CA LEU A 89 -0.49 1.62 6.38
C LEU A 89 0.20 1.49 7.73
N ALA A 90 1.52 1.33 7.70
CA ALA A 90 2.35 1.33 8.88
C ALA A 90 3.65 2.08 8.61
N ILE A 91 4.26 2.60 9.68
CA ILE A 91 5.58 3.21 9.64
C ILE A 91 6.49 2.55 10.66
N GLN A 92 7.74 2.30 10.29
CA GLN A 92 8.70 1.56 11.09
C GLN A 92 10.07 2.24 11.06
N ALA A 93 10.83 2.08 12.14
CA ALA A 93 12.24 2.44 12.14
C ALA A 93 13.02 1.60 11.12
N ILE A 94 14.08 2.17 10.57
CA ILE A 94 15.00 1.51 9.65
C ILE A 94 16.39 1.46 10.26
N GLU A 95 17.18 0.47 9.84
CA GLU A 95 18.56 0.34 10.31
C GLU A 95 19.39 1.57 9.94
N ARG A 96 20.29 1.95 10.86
CA ARG A 96 21.26 3.05 10.68
C ARG A 96 20.63 4.43 10.44
N SER A 97 19.35 4.61 10.72
CA SER A 97 18.75 5.95 10.81
C SER A 97 18.99 6.55 12.19
N ALA A 98 19.23 7.86 12.24
CA ALA A 98 19.31 8.63 13.48
C ALA A 98 17.92 8.95 14.07
N PHE A 99 16.85 8.60 13.37
CA PHE A 99 15.48 8.88 13.77
C PHE A 99 14.84 7.64 14.42
N LYS A 100 13.94 7.89 15.37
CA LYS A 100 13.15 6.88 16.06
C LYS A 100 11.70 6.96 15.58
N VAL A 101 11.05 5.82 15.57
CA VAL A 101 9.62 5.71 15.29
C VAL A 101 8.97 5.12 16.53
N ALA A 102 8.08 5.90 17.17
CA ALA A 102 7.31 5.41 18.29
C ALA A 102 6.40 4.26 17.84
N PRO A 103 6.20 3.22 18.68
CA PRO A 103 5.22 2.17 18.40
C PRO A 103 3.83 2.78 18.20
N GLY A 104 3.04 2.19 17.31
CA GLY A 104 1.66 2.58 17.13
C GLY A 104 0.95 1.66 16.14
N ASP A 105 -0.38 1.75 16.13
CA ASP A 105 -1.22 0.86 15.36
C ASP A 105 -1.07 1.07 13.85
N THR A 106 -1.28 -0.02 13.11
CA THR A 106 -1.47 -0.01 11.66
C THR A 106 -2.78 0.70 11.34
N LEU A 107 -2.71 1.73 10.50
CA LEU A 107 -3.88 2.45 10.03
C LEU A 107 -4.55 1.63 8.93
N SER A 108 -5.86 1.42 9.01
CA SER A 108 -6.58 0.57 8.06
C SER A 108 -7.86 1.24 7.55
N ILE A 109 -8.20 1.00 6.30
CA ILE A 109 -9.46 1.43 5.69
C ILE A 109 -9.98 0.40 4.68
N PRO A 110 -11.30 0.22 4.50
CA PRO A 110 -11.82 -0.58 3.41
C PRO A 110 -11.39 -0.01 2.05
N TYR A 111 -11.16 -0.87 1.05
CA TYR A 111 -10.73 -0.42 -0.29
C TYR A 111 -11.62 0.67 -0.89
N ALA A 112 -12.94 0.61 -0.63
CA ALA A 112 -13.90 1.59 -1.13
C ALA A 112 -13.79 2.98 -0.50
N GLY A 113 -13.10 3.10 0.64
CA GLY A 113 -12.88 4.36 1.36
C GLY A 113 -11.52 5.00 1.07
N ILE A 114 -10.69 4.40 0.21
CA ILE A 114 -9.37 4.95 -0.11
C ILE A 114 -9.56 6.22 -0.95
N ASP A 115 -9.12 7.35 -0.40
CA ASP A 115 -9.04 8.62 -1.11
C ASP A 115 -7.80 9.43 -0.67
N ALA A 116 -7.61 10.59 -1.30
CA ALA A 116 -6.48 11.48 -1.00
C ALA A 116 -6.54 12.07 0.42
N GLY A 117 -7.74 12.31 0.96
CA GLY A 117 -7.91 12.86 2.30
C GLY A 117 -7.49 11.86 3.38
N TRP A 118 -7.92 10.61 3.24
CA TRP A 118 -7.49 9.53 4.12
C TRP A 118 -5.99 9.28 4.02
N MET A 119 -5.41 9.30 2.82
CA MET A 119 -3.96 9.15 2.67
C MET A 119 -3.20 10.28 3.38
N ALA A 120 -3.61 11.53 3.19
CA ALA A 120 -2.98 12.67 3.85
C ALA A 120 -3.08 12.59 5.38
N GLY A 121 -4.27 12.31 5.92
CA GLY A 121 -4.45 12.13 7.36
C GLY A 121 -3.69 10.93 7.92
N SER A 122 -3.55 9.86 7.13
CA SER A 122 -2.76 8.69 7.53
C SER A 122 -1.26 9.01 7.59
N LEU A 123 -0.73 9.70 6.59
CA LEU A 123 0.68 10.12 6.59
C LEU A 123 0.97 11.10 7.73
N ASP A 124 0.09 12.07 7.99
CA ASP A 124 0.20 12.97 9.15
C ASP A 124 0.29 12.19 10.47
N ALA A 125 -0.66 11.28 10.72
CA ALA A 125 -0.68 10.46 11.93
C ALA A 125 0.56 9.54 12.07
N LEU A 126 1.12 9.06 10.97
CA LEU A 126 2.34 8.25 10.97
C LEU A 126 3.60 9.10 11.19
N PHE A 127 3.69 10.27 10.56
CA PHE A 127 4.83 11.17 10.69
C PHE A 127 4.93 11.78 12.10
N ALA A 128 3.79 12.01 12.76
CA ALA A 128 3.75 12.42 14.16
C ALA A 128 4.43 11.44 15.13
N ARG A 129 4.66 10.18 14.71
CA ARG A 129 5.37 9.16 15.49
C ARG A 129 6.89 9.23 15.35
N ILE A 130 7.40 10.06 14.45
CA ILE A 130 8.83 10.18 14.16
C ILE A 130 9.46 11.23 15.08
N SER A 131 10.54 10.86 15.76
CA SER A 131 11.36 11.79 16.54
C SER A 131 12.84 11.58 16.25
N ARG A 132 13.66 12.53 16.68
CA ARG A 132 15.12 12.33 16.76
C ARG A 132 15.49 11.66 18.09
#